data_AF-A0A7C9TZJ5-F1
#
_entry.id   AF-A0A7C9TZJ5-F1
#
_cell.length_a   1.000
_cell.length_b   1.000
_cell.length_c   1.000
_cell.angle_alpha   90.00
_cell.angle_beta   90.00
_cell.angle_gamma   90.00
#
_symmetry.space_group_name_H-M   'P 1'
#
loop_
_entity.id
_entity.type
_entity.pdbx_description
1 polymer ?
#
loop_
_entity_poly.entity_id
_entity_poly.type
_entity_poly.pdbx_seq_one_letter_code
_entity_poly.pdbx_strand_id
1 'polypeptide(L)'
;MEMTRADYPQSDSLPQEADLEKTFLELAEQWRYDTEMLSSITKKSNHPAYKKIISMGQAVVPLILREFERYPDHWFVALVAITGENPVSREDNFKQAVEVWLQWGRDKGLI
;
A
#
# COMPACT_ATOMS: atom_id res chain seq x y z
N MET A 1 1.07 -53.90 0.57
CA MET A 1 1.50 -52.86 -0.37
C MET A 1 0.31 -51.98 -0.61
N GLU A 2 0.33 -50.74 -0.13
CA GLU A 2 -0.09 -49.56 -0.87
C GLU A 2 0.20 -48.35 0.00
N MET A 3 1.15 -47.56 -0.50
CA MET A 3 1.53 -46.25 0.01
C MET A 3 0.45 -45.27 -0.42
N THR A 4 -0.25 -44.64 0.51
CA THR A 4 -0.79 -43.29 0.26
C THR A 4 -0.34 -42.39 1.39
N ARG A 5 0.81 -41.79 1.09
CA ARG A 5 1.47 -40.72 1.79
C ARG A 5 0.78 -39.43 1.37
N ALA A 6 0.10 -38.76 2.29
CA ALA A 6 -0.14 -37.32 2.23
C ALA A 6 -0.55 -36.85 3.64
N ASP A 7 0.46 -36.79 4.51
CA ASP A 7 0.52 -35.76 5.54
C ASP A 7 0.39 -34.42 4.80
N TYR A 8 -0.81 -33.86 4.78
CA TYR A 8 -1.03 -32.48 4.36
C TYR A 8 -0.80 -31.63 5.61
N PRO A 9 0.37 -30.97 5.77
CA PRO A 9 0.43 -29.84 6.67
C PRO A 9 -0.45 -28.73 6.05
N GLN A 10 -1.67 -28.63 6.56
CA GLN A 10 -2.39 -27.36 6.54
C GLN A 10 -1.52 -26.34 7.29
N SER A 11 -1.13 -25.26 6.61
CA SER A 11 -0.73 -23.92 7.11
C SER A 11 0.51 -23.37 6.39
N ASP A 12 0.40 -23.12 5.08
CA ASP A 12 1.36 -22.24 4.37
C ASP A 12 0.56 -21.18 3.61
N SER A 13 0.13 -20.15 4.32
CA SER A 13 -0.50 -18.97 3.70
C SER A 13 -0.11 -17.67 4.40
N LEU A 14 1.00 -17.62 5.14
CA LEU A 14 1.47 -16.40 5.80
C LEU A 14 2.97 -16.04 5.65
N PRO A 15 3.82 -16.70 4.81
CA PRO A 15 5.15 -16.15 4.52
C PRO A 15 5.14 -15.07 3.44
N GLN A 16 4.19 -15.11 2.49
CA GLN A 16 4.16 -14.14 1.38
C GLN A 16 3.64 -12.76 1.79
N GLU A 17 2.62 -12.69 2.64
CA GLU A 17 2.07 -11.40 3.11
C GLU A 17 3.04 -10.68 4.05
N ALA A 18 3.73 -11.41 4.93
CA ALA A 18 4.75 -10.85 5.81
C ALA A 18 5.97 -10.34 5.03
N ASP A 19 6.39 -11.05 3.98
CA ASP A 19 7.49 -10.62 3.11
C ASP A 19 7.10 -9.39 2.25
N LEU A 20 5.83 -9.34 1.82
CA LEU A 20 5.27 -8.21 1.10
C LEU A 20 5.15 -6.97 1.98
N GLU A 21 4.64 -7.12 3.21
CA GLU A 21 4.58 -6.03 4.19
C GLU A 21 5.97 -5.49 4.51
N LYS A 22 6.93 -6.39 4.76
CA LYS A 22 8.32 -5.99 5.00
C LYS A 22 8.91 -5.23 3.81
N THR A 23 8.74 -5.75 2.59
CA THR A 23 9.20 -5.10 1.36
C THR A 23 8.56 -3.72 1.19
N PHE A 24 7.26 -3.61 1.45
CA PHE A 24 6.54 -2.34 1.40
C PHE A 24 7.12 -1.34 2.40
N LEU A 25 7.30 -1.74 3.66
CA LEU A 25 7.84 -0.89 4.72
C LEU A 25 9.26 -0.41 4.40
N GLU A 26 10.14 -1.30 3.93
CA GLU A 26 11.50 -0.93 3.51
C GLU A 26 11.49 0.09 2.36
N LEU A 27 10.61 -0.09 1.36
CA LEU A 27 10.47 0.86 0.25
C LEU A 27 9.82 2.18 0.69
N ALA A 28 8.87 2.14 1.60
CA ALA A 28 8.18 3.31 2.13
C ALA A 28 9.12 4.17 2.98
N GLU A 29 9.93 3.52 3.83
CA GLU A 29 10.96 4.19 4.62
C GLU A 29 12.05 4.80 3.73
N GLN A 30 12.56 4.05 2.75
CA GLN A 30 13.53 4.56 1.78
C GLN A 30 12.98 5.76 1.02
N TRP A 31 11.75 5.65 0.52
CA TRP A 31 11.08 6.75 -0.17
C TRP A 31 10.97 7.99 0.72
N ARG A 32 10.57 7.82 1.98
CA ARG A 32 10.44 8.92 2.92
C ARG A 32 11.78 9.60 3.18
N TYR A 33 12.82 8.83 3.50
CA TYR A 33 14.17 9.34 3.75
C TYR A 33 14.74 10.11 2.55
N ASP A 34 14.56 9.59 1.34
CA ASP A 34 15.06 10.23 0.12
C ASP A 34 14.22 11.44 -0.32
N THR A 35 12.96 11.53 0.11
CA THR A 35 12.03 12.55 -0.35
C THR A 35 11.61 13.58 0.70
N GLU A 36 11.99 13.41 1.97
CA GLU A 36 11.65 14.34 3.06
C GLU A 36 12.14 15.76 2.79
N MET A 37 13.32 15.91 2.17
CA MET A 37 13.91 17.20 1.80
C MET A 37 13.41 17.74 0.45
N LEU A 38 12.57 16.99 -0.27
CA LEU A 38 12.05 17.40 -1.58
C LEU A 38 10.74 18.17 -1.41
N SER A 39 10.71 19.42 -1.87
CA SER A 39 9.48 20.23 -1.90
C SER A 39 8.57 19.96 -3.12
N SER A 40 9.00 19.10 -4.06
CA SER A 40 8.29 18.85 -5.31
C SER A 40 7.66 17.46 -5.32
N ILE A 41 6.32 17.43 -5.32
CA ILE A 41 5.52 16.20 -5.44
C ILE A 41 5.93 15.40 -6.68
N THR A 42 6.16 16.06 -7.81
CA THR A 42 6.62 15.42 -9.06
C THR A 42 7.94 14.66 -8.87
N LYS A 43 8.87 15.20 -8.07
CA LYS A 43 10.12 14.50 -7.76
C LYS A 43 9.87 13.32 -6.82
N LYS A 44 9.02 13.50 -5.80
CA LYS A 44 8.64 12.41 -4.87
C LYS A 44 7.98 11.23 -5.59
N SER A 45 7.04 11.50 -6.49
CA SER A 45 6.33 10.45 -7.26
C SER A 45 7.22 9.76 -8.31
N ASN A 46 8.31 10.38 -8.74
CA ASN A 46 9.25 9.78 -9.68
C ASN A 46 10.29 8.87 -9.01
N HIS A 47 10.34 8.84 -7.69
CA HIS A 47 11.30 8.06 -6.93
C HIS A 47 11.19 6.56 -7.25
N PRO A 48 12.31 5.83 -7.42
CA PRO A 48 12.27 4.40 -7.78
C PRO A 48 11.55 3.54 -6.74
N ALA A 49 11.70 3.83 -5.44
CA ALA A 49 10.98 3.10 -4.39
C ALA A 49 9.45 3.27 -4.50
N TYR A 50 9.00 4.48 -4.81
CA TYR A 50 7.58 4.78 -5.02
C TYR A 50 7.01 4.02 -6.22
N LYS A 51 7.75 4.00 -7.34
CA LYS A 51 7.36 3.24 -8.53
C LYS A 51 7.30 1.74 -8.25
N LYS A 52 8.23 1.22 -7.43
CA LYS A 52 8.22 -0.20 -7.05
C LYS A 52 7.01 -0.56 -6.21
N ILE A 53 6.61 0.29 -5.26
CA ILE A 53 5.36 0.13 -4.50
C ILE A 53 4.15 0.08 -5.44
N ILE A 54 4.05 0.99 -6.41
CA ILE A 54 2.96 0.98 -7.41
C ILE A 54 2.97 -0.33 -8.21
N SER A 55 4.14 -0.80 -8.64
CA SER A 55 4.28 -2.06 -9.39
C SER A 55 3.92 -3.30 -8.57
N MET A 56 3.90 -3.24 -7.24
CA MET A 56 3.43 -4.34 -6.38
C MET A 56 1.90 -4.53 -6.48
N GLY A 57 1.17 -3.54 -6.99
CA GLY A 57 -0.24 -3.67 -7.36
C GLY A 57 -1.17 -3.79 -6.16
N GLN A 58 -2.29 -4.51 -6.31
CA GLN A 58 -3.37 -4.48 -5.32
C GLN A 58 -3.01 -5.00 -3.93
N ALA A 59 -2.04 -5.91 -3.85
CA ALA A 59 -1.66 -6.51 -2.57
C ALA A 59 -1.08 -5.50 -1.57
N VAL A 60 -0.56 -4.34 -2.02
CA VAL A 60 -0.05 -3.29 -1.12
C VAL A 60 -1.10 -2.24 -0.74
N VAL A 61 -2.28 -2.21 -1.37
CA VAL A 61 -3.32 -1.23 -1.03
C VAL A 61 -3.72 -1.25 0.45
N PRO A 62 -4.00 -2.41 1.10
CA PRO A 62 -4.30 -2.42 2.54
C PRO A 62 -3.13 -1.88 3.38
N LEU A 63 -1.89 -2.11 2.96
CA LEU A 63 -0.70 -1.61 3.66
C LEU A 63 -0.55 -0.09 3.51
N ILE A 64 -0.78 0.45 2.31
CA ILE A 64 -0.78 1.89 2.06
C ILE A 64 -1.87 2.57 2.87
N LEU A 65 -3.07 1.99 2.96
CA LEU A 65 -4.18 2.51 3.75
C LEU A 65 -3.86 2.55 5.24
N ARG A 66 -3.24 1.49 5.79
CA ARG A 66 -2.75 1.47 7.18
C ARG A 66 -1.64 2.50 7.44
N GLU A 67 -0.74 2.67 6.47
CA GLU A 67 0.29 3.71 6.55
C GLU A 67 -0.34 5.10 6.49
N PHE A 68 -1.42 5.28 5.74
CA PHE A 68 -2.21 6.51 5.66
C PHE A 68 -2.78 6.93 7.02
N GLU A 69 -3.14 5.99 7.89
CA GLU A 69 -3.59 6.27 9.26
C GLU A 69 -2.46 6.83 10.13
N ARG A 70 -1.21 6.42 9.87
CA ARG A 70 -0.03 6.83 10.64
C ARG A 70 0.59 8.11 10.09
N TYR A 71 0.77 8.17 8.78
CA TYR A 71 1.38 9.25 8.04
C TYR A 71 0.55 9.51 6.78
N PRO A 72 -0.48 10.36 6.88
CA PRO A 72 -1.21 10.83 5.72
C PRO A 72 -0.26 11.75 4.94
N ASP A 73 0.45 11.16 3.99
CA ASP A 73 1.40 11.83 3.11
C ASP A 73 0.95 11.64 1.66
N HIS A 74 1.83 11.87 0.68
CA HIS A 74 1.49 11.83 -0.75
C HIS A 74 1.16 10.43 -1.34
N TRP A 75 0.54 9.51 -0.58
CA TRP A 75 0.12 8.19 -1.10
C TRP A 75 -1.16 8.20 -1.94
N PHE A 76 -1.90 9.32 -1.98
CA PHE A 76 -3.09 9.45 -2.85
C PHE A 76 -2.81 9.03 -4.30
N VAL A 77 -1.67 9.46 -4.85
CA VAL A 77 -1.29 9.16 -6.23
C VAL A 77 -1.02 7.66 -6.41
N ALA A 78 -0.41 7.00 -5.43
CA ALA A 78 -0.18 5.56 -5.45
C ALA A 78 -1.51 4.81 -5.37
N LEU A 79 -2.41 5.19 -4.47
CA LEU A 79 -3.73 4.56 -4.35
C LEU A 79 -4.50 4.66 -5.67
N VAL A 80 -4.60 5.86 -6.27
CA VAL A 80 -5.25 6.04 -7.58
C VAL A 80 -4.56 5.22 -8.68
N ALA A 81 -3.23 5.18 -8.71
CA ALA A 81 -2.49 4.44 -9.73
C ALA A 81 -2.69 2.92 -9.63
N ILE A 82 -2.86 2.40 -8.41
CA ILE A 82 -3.00 0.97 -8.15
C ILE A 82 -4.47 0.52 -8.26
N THR A 83 -5.40 1.30 -7.71
CA THR A 83 -6.84 0.97 -7.69
C THR A 83 -7.57 1.40 -8.94
N GLY A 84 -7.05 2.42 -9.64
CA GLY A 84 -7.78 3.08 -10.72
C GLY A 84 -9.01 3.86 -10.22
N GLU A 85 -9.24 3.92 -8.90
CA GLU A 85 -10.36 4.62 -8.28
C GLU A 85 -9.87 5.94 -7.66
N ASN A 86 -10.71 6.96 -7.67
CA ASN A 86 -10.47 8.19 -6.92
C ASN A 86 -11.77 8.61 -6.20
N PRO A 87 -11.97 8.18 -4.95
CA PRO A 87 -13.16 8.52 -4.19
C PRO A 87 -13.16 9.98 -3.69
N VAL A 88 -12.02 10.68 -3.78
CA VAL A 88 -11.85 12.04 -3.28
C VAL A 88 -12.40 13.07 -4.26
N SER A 89 -13.25 13.97 -3.77
CA SER A 89 -13.81 15.09 -4.52
C SER A 89 -12.82 16.25 -4.61
N ARG A 90 -12.94 17.10 -5.64
CA ARG A 90 -12.08 18.30 -5.79
C ARG A 90 -12.25 19.32 -4.67
N GLU A 91 -13.37 19.26 -3.96
CA GLU A 91 -13.71 20.15 -2.85
C GLU A 91 -13.16 19.66 -1.51
N ASP A 92 -12.70 18.39 -1.47
CA ASP A 92 -12.14 17.81 -0.26
C ASP A 92 -10.80 18.46 0.06
N ASN A 93 -10.67 18.91 1.30
CA ASN A 93 -9.37 19.27 1.84
C ASN A 93 -8.56 18.01 2.16
N PHE A 94 -7.27 18.19 2.44
CA PHE A 94 -6.36 17.08 2.72
C PHE A 94 -6.88 16.08 3.76
N LYS A 95 -7.45 16.55 4.87
CA LYS A 95 -7.98 15.67 5.93
C LYS A 95 -9.20 14.87 5.45
N GLN A 96 -10.12 15.54 4.74
CA GLN A 96 -11.30 14.88 4.15
C GLN A 96 -10.86 13.82 3.14
N ALA A 97 -9.87 14.13 2.31
CA ALA A 97 -9.33 13.18 1.35
C ALA A 97 -8.76 11.92 2.02
N VAL A 98 -8.04 12.07 3.14
CA VAL A 98 -7.55 10.93 3.95
C VAL A 98 -8.72 10.09 4.45
N GLU A 99 -9.70 10.74 5.08
CA GLU A 99 -10.86 10.06 5.67
C GLU A 99 -11.68 9.31 4.61
N VAL A 100 -11.87 9.90 3.43
CA VAL A 100 -12.54 9.27 2.29
C VAL A 100 -11.79 8.02 1.82
N TRP A 101 -10.47 8.05 1.73
CA TRP A 101 -9.67 6.87 1.37
C TRP A 101 -9.73 5.77 2.44
N LEU A 102 -9.68 6.13 3.71
CA LEU A 102 -9.83 5.17 4.82
C LEU A 102 -11.23 4.55 4.80
N GLN A 103 -12.26 5.36 4.59
CA GLN A 103 -13.64 4.87 4.50
C GLN A 103 -13.84 3.94 3.30
N TRP A 104 -13.26 4.28 2.15
CA TRP A 104 -13.23 3.41 0.97
C TRP A 104 -12.54 2.07 1.29
N GLY A 105 -11.40 2.10 1.99
CA GLY A 105 -10.69 0.91 2.43
C GLY A 105 -11.54 -0.01 3.31
N ARG A 106 -12.27 0.59 4.28
CA ARG A 106 -13.18 -0.13 5.18
C ARG A 106 -14.37 -0.73 4.43
N ASP A 107 -14.97 0.01 3.50
CA ASP A 107 -16.10 -0.47 2.67
C ASP A 107 -15.71 -1.69 1.82
N LYS A 108 -14.46 -1.71 1.32
CA LYS A 108 -13.89 -2.82 0.56
C LYS A 108 -13.36 -3.96 1.44
N GLY A 109 -13.37 -3.82 2.77
CA GLY A 109 -12.82 -4.80 3.71
C GLY A 109 -11.29 -4.95 3.65
N LEU A 110 -10.57 -3.89 3.26
CA LEU A 110 -9.11 -3.87 3.14
C LEU A 110 -8.40 -3.47 4.45
N ILE A 111 -9.08 -2.70 5.31
CA ILE A 111 -8.60 -2.29 6.63
C ILE A 111 -9.71 -2.43 7.68
#